data_AF-A0A953C280-F1
#
_entry.id   AF-A0A953C280-F1
#
_cell.length_a   1.000
_cell.length_b   1.000
_cell.length_c   1.000
_cell.angle_alpha   90.00
_cell.angle_beta   90.00
_cell.angle_gamma   90.00
#
_symmetry.space_group_name_H-M   'P 1'
#
loop_
_entity.id
_entity.type
_entity.pdbx_description
1 polymer ?
#
loop_
_entity_poly.entity_id
_entity_poly.type
_entity_poly.pdbx_seq_one_letter_code
_entity_poly.pdbx_strand_id
1 'polypeptide(L)'
;MADDLLTQIAPAKLNALVALLDNKRPKAALAAEAELSLLWAISRVAHIEVEPKLPNSSHRPDVFSRDLFVSTNCVVEIRALSDDSFSGQEAMDHTAEIVANYADRFQKRASDHLYFEFADRSYWDTKFRRERCVDPNFELSCSARLLLRDWIRTARHSPPAPLRISEGKTNVLISWRPSVSKHARTFCSMPPVAYDLEKNPIYTALKKKRRQVSGASQGTLRCIFLFDAGCSLLRHLKPTMMGTNEISGAEIIHHALRKLSVDLVCVFSPSSGNHLPYSSSPRWKVTCFDKRENMDSREYHRLNELSSRLPAPQFEGYQARSIHAQGGFHPQKSWYLGTKLTTGLTTMTISLSSRLLQDYLAGRIDKDTYEHHAFGDMKNPFEAELSGGLTIQAVKFESGGLDDDDDHIVFDLALDPGAGRIQ
;
A
#
# COMPACT_ATOMS: atom_id res chain seq x y z
N MET A 1 16.94 10.17 -10.84
CA MET A 1 16.68 10.68 -9.46
C MET A 1 17.91 10.59 -8.56
N ALA A 2 18.43 9.38 -8.27
CA ALA A 2 19.58 9.23 -7.36
C ALA A 2 20.84 9.95 -7.86
N ASP A 3 21.19 9.78 -9.13
CA ASP A 3 22.38 10.42 -9.73
C ASP A 3 22.29 11.94 -9.73
N ASP A 4 21.09 12.48 -9.96
CA ASP A 4 20.84 13.93 -9.93
C ASP A 4 21.07 14.55 -8.56
N LEU A 5 20.84 13.77 -7.50
CA LEU A 5 20.98 14.25 -6.13
C LEU A 5 22.43 14.17 -5.63
N LEU A 6 23.34 13.47 -6.31
CA LEU A 6 24.72 13.23 -5.85
C LEU A 6 25.49 14.51 -5.46
N THR A 7 25.16 15.65 -6.07
CA THR A 7 25.81 16.93 -5.77
C THR A 7 25.20 17.66 -4.55
N GLN A 8 24.06 17.19 -4.05
CA GLN A 8 23.26 17.85 -3.00
C GLN A 8 23.08 16.98 -1.75
N ILE A 9 23.25 15.67 -1.88
CA ILE A 9 23.14 14.68 -0.80
C ILE A 9 24.51 14.07 -0.49
N ALA A 10 24.78 13.80 0.78
CA ALA A 10 25.96 13.03 1.15
C ALA A 10 25.88 11.61 0.55
N PRO A 11 26.95 11.07 -0.07
CA PRO A 11 26.94 9.74 -0.67
C PRO A 11 26.50 8.64 0.32
N ALA A 12 26.87 8.77 1.59
CA ALA A 12 26.45 7.84 2.64
C ALA A 12 24.92 7.79 2.84
N LYS A 13 24.25 8.94 2.81
CA LYS A 13 22.78 9.01 2.94
C LYS A 13 22.10 8.44 1.70
N LEU A 14 22.58 8.79 0.51
CA LEU A 14 22.02 8.26 -0.74
C LEU A 14 22.15 6.74 -0.80
N ASN A 15 23.33 6.20 -0.48
CA ASN A 15 23.55 4.75 -0.43
C ASN A 15 22.66 4.07 0.60
N ALA A 16 22.43 4.71 1.75
CA ALA A 16 21.50 4.19 2.76
C ALA A 16 20.04 4.18 2.26
N LEU A 17 19.59 5.23 1.57
CA LEU A 17 18.26 5.27 0.95
C LEU A 17 18.11 4.20 -0.13
N VAL A 18 19.08 4.08 -1.04
CA VAL A 18 19.09 3.06 -2.11
C VAL A 18 19.08 1.65 -1.52
N ALA A 19 19.90 1.37 -0.51
CA ALA A 19 19.92 0.07 0.17
C ALA A 19 18.57 -0.27 0.86
N LEU A 20 17.77 0.74 1.22
CA LEU A 20 16.44 0.54 1.77
C LEU A 20 15.37 0.28 0.71
N LEU A 21 15.57 0.69 -0.55
CA LEU A 21 14.64 0.40 -1.64
C LEU A 21 14.57 -1.11 -1.93
N ASP A 22 15.71 -1.80 -1.86
CA ASP A 22 15.81 -3.26 -2.01
C ASP A 22 15.39 -4.04 -0.74
N ASN A 23 14.87 -3.36 0.28
CA ASN A 23 14.55 -3.99 1.54
C ASN A 23 13.29 -4.87 1.42
N LYS A 24 13.37 -6.09 1.96
CA LYS A 24 12.23 -7.01 2.05
C LYS A 24 11.05 -6.47 2.88
N ARG A 25 11.26 -5.42 3.69
CA ARG A 25 10.23 -4.78 4.52
C ARG A 25 9.57 -3.63 3.73
N PRO A 26 8.31 -3.76 3.28
CA PRO A 26 7.65 -2.77 2.43
C PRO A 26 7.62 -1.37 3.03
N LYS A 27 7.41 -1.28 4.35
CA LYS A 27 7.37 -0.01 5.08
C LYS A 27 8.68 0.76 5.04
N ALA A 28 9.81 0.06 5.00
CA ALA A 28 11.13 0.70 4.93
C ALA A 28 11.42 1.18 3.51
N ALA A 29 11.11 0.34 2.51
CA ALA A 29 11.27 0.67 1.10
C ALA A 29 10.42 1.89 0.70
N LEU A 30 9.12 1.87 0.99
CA LEU A 30 8.21 2.98 0.69
C LEU A 30 8.58 4.27 1.44
N ALA A 31 9.15 4.17 2.64
CA ALA A 31 9.65 5.34 3.36
C ALA A 31 10.88 5.95 2.68
N ALA A 32 11.81 5.10 2.22
CA ALA A 32 12.98 5.55 1.48
C ALA A 32 12.62 6.12 0.11
N GLU A 33 11.67 5.50 -0.60
CA GLU A 33 11.14 5.99 -1.88
C GLU A 33 10.48 7.37 -1.73
N ALA A 34 9.64 7.55 -0.71
CA ALA A 34 9.00 8.82 -0.41
C ALA A 34 10.03 9.92 -0.09
N GLU A 35 11.03 9.61 0.74
CA GLU A 35 12.09 10.55 1.09
C GLU A 35 12.92 10.93 -0.15
N LEU A 36 13.39 9.94 -0.92
CA LEU A 36 14.17 10.17 -2.12
C LEU A 36 13.41 11.00 -3.17
N SER A 37 12.14 10.66 -3.41
CA SER A 37 11.30 11.33 -4.40
C SER A 37 11.01 12.78 -4.02
N LEU A 38 10.69 13.04 -2.74
CA LEU A 38 10.45 14.40 -2.27
C LEU A 38 11.73 15.23 -2.18
N LEU A 39 12.86 14.66 -1.76
CA LEU A 39 14.16 15.34 -1.81
C LEU A 39 14.49 15.77 -3.24
N TRP A 40 14.36 14.85 -4.19
CA TRP A 40 14.59 15.13 -5.60
C TRP A 40 13.62 16.20 -6.11
N ALA A 41 12.31 16.08 -5.85
CA ALA A 41 11.34 17.08 -6.31
C ALA A 41 11.58 18.47 -5.73
N ILE A 42 11.91 18.58 -4.43
CA ILE A 42 12.23 19.87 -3.80
C ILE A 42 13.47 20.47 -4.43
N SER A 43 14.52 19.67 -4.70
CA SER A 43 15.73 20.16 -5.37
C SER A 43 15.49 20.75 -6.76
N ARG A 44 14.36 20.42 -7.41
CA ARG A 44 14.00 20.93 -8.75
C ARG A 44 13.27 22.27 -8.72
N VAL A 45 12.73 22.67 -7.57
CA VAL A 45 11.94 23.91 -7.43
C VAL A 45 12.52 24.88 -6.40
N ALA A 46 13.48 24.44 -5.58
CA ALA A 46 14.08 25.25 -4.52
C ALA A 46 15.51 24.81 -4.22
N HIS A 47 16.26 25.70 -3.59
CA HIS A 47 17.59 25.39 -3.07
C HIS A 47 17.42 24.63 -1.75
N ILE A 48 18.12 23.49 -1.63
CA ILE A 48 18.05 22.65 -0.45
C ILE A 48 19.43 22.37 0.15
N GLU A 49 19.45 22.29 1.47
CA GLU A 49 20.48 21.61 2.24
C GLU A 49 19.86 20.35 2.84
N VAL A 50 20.45 19.19 2.56
CA VAL A 50 19.97 17.89 3.05
C VAL A 50 20.65 17.55 4.37
N GLU A 51 19.87 17.11 5.37
CA GLU A 51 20.35 16.84 6.74
C GLU A 51 21.13 18.00 7.40
N PRO A 52 20.59 19.23 7.35
CA PRO A 52 21.23 20.41 7.90
C PRO A 52 21.47 20.25 9.40
N LYS A 53 22.58 20.82 9.88
CA LYS A 53 22.81 20.94 11.32
C LYS A 53 22.01 22.14 11.84
N LEU A 54 21.03 21.87 12.69
CA LEU A 54 20.28 22.94 13.34
C LEU A 54 21.09 23.55 14.50
N PRO A 55 21.05 24.87 14.71
CA PRO A 55 21.87 25.54 15.72
C PRO A 55 21.52 25.11 17.16
N ASN A 56 20.27 24.74 17.42
CA ASN A 56 19.76 24.42 18.75
C ASN A 56 19.29 22.96 18.88
N SER A 57 19.82 22.03 18.06
CA SER A 57 19.42 20.62 18.13
C SER A 57 20.50 19.68 17.61
N SER A 58 20.57 18.49 18.19
CA SER A 58 21.33 17.36 17.64
C SER A 58 20.57 16.64 16.52
N HIS A 59 19.29 16.96 16.31
CA HIS A 59 18.52 16.42 15.21
C HIS A 59 18.89 17.09 13.88
N ARG A 60 18.80 16.29 12.83
CA ARG A 60 18.97 16.73 11.45
C ARG A 60 17.64 16.48 10.74
N PRO A 61 16.88 17.53 10.40
CA PRO A 61 15.69 17.37 9.59
C PRO A 61 16.10 16.93 8.18
N ASP A 62 15.15 16.46 7.37
CA ASP A 62 15.50 15.98 6.02
C ASP A 62 15.98 17.11 5.11
N VAL A 63 15.35 18.29 5.19
CA VAL A 63 15.64 19.45 4.33
C VAL A 63 15.66 20.75 5.12
N PHE A 64 16.57 21.64 4.76
CA PHE A 64 16.42 23.08 4.93
C PHE A 64 16.34 23.75 3.56
N SER A 65 15.45 24.72 3.40
CA SER A 65 15.34 25.52 2.18
C SER A 65 15.10 26.98 2.52
N ARG A 66 15.67 27.87 1.70
CA ARG A 66 15.53 29.32 1.84
C ARG A 66 14.42 29.92 1.00
N ASP A 67 13.96 29.17 0.01
CA ASP A 67 13.13 29.69 -1.07
C ASP A 67 12.00 28.76 -1.48
N LEU A 68 11.82 27.61 -0.81
CA LEU A 68 10.64 26.77 -1.00
C LEU A 68 9.33 27.53 -0.71
N PHE A 69 9.36 28.44 0.26
CA PHE A 69 8.29 29.38 0.55
C PHE A 69 8.81 30.80 0.30
N VAL A 70 7.93 31.68 -0.20
CA VAL A 70 8.32 33.04 -0.59
C VAL A 70 8.62 33.90 0.65
N SER A 71 7.82 33.74 1.71
CA SER A 71 7.88 34.63 2.87
C SER A 71 9.06 34.36 3.81
N THR A 72 9.59 33.13 3.86
CA THR A 72 10.62 32.75 4.84
C THR A 72 11.29 31.41 4.54
N ASN A 73 12.39 31.14 5.24
CA ASN A 73 13.06 29.85 5.25
C ASN A 73 12.19 28.77 5.90
N CYS A 74 12.43 27.51 5.54
CA CYS A 74 11.77 26.37 6.16
C CYS A 74 12.73 25.23 6.46
N VAL A 75 12.39 24.45 7.48
CA VAL A 75 12.90 23.09 7.68
C VAL A 75 11.77 22.10 7.40
N VAL A 76 12.06 21.04 6.67
CA VAL A 76 11.08 20.02 6.28
C VAL A 76 11.53 18.67 6.79
N GLU A 77 10.59 17.95 7.37
CA GLU A 77 10.74 16.55 7.73
C GLU A 77 9.74 15.70 6.94
N ILE A 78 10.21 14.64 6.31
CA ILE A 78 9.42 13.77 5.45
C ILE A 78 9.00 12.51 6.22
N ARG A 79 7.77 12.08 5.99
CA ARG A 79 7.24 10.85 6.59
C ARG A 79 6.21 10.16 5.71
N ALA A 80 6.56 8.96 5.25
CA ALA A 80 5.60 8.01 4.70
C ALA A 80 4.72 7.41 5.81
N LEU A 81 3.41 7.34 5.56
CA LEU A 81 2.43 6.68 6.42
C LEU A 81 1.69 5.57 5.68
N SER A 82 1.43 4.48 6.40
CA SER A 82 0.62 3.35 5.96
C SER A 82 -0.33 2.92 7.07
N ASP A 83 -1.39 2.22 6.71
CA ASP A 83 -2.38 1.73 7.67
C ASP A 83 -1.91 0.52 8.50
N ASP A 84 -0.67 0.05 8.40
CA ASP A 84 -0.17 -1.17 9.08
C ASP A 84 -0.42 -1.13 10.59
N SER A 85 -0.02 -0.02 11.22
CA SER A 85 -0.20 0.17 12.67
C SER A 85 -1.65 0.41 13.07
N PHE A 86 -2.55 0.62 12.11
CA PHE A 86 -3.90 1.09 12.32
C PHE A 86 -4.99 0.09 11.92
N SER A 87 -4.71 -0.72 10.91
CA SER A 87 -5.46 -1.88 10.45
C SER A 87 -5.34 -3.07 11.42
N GLY A 88 -4.37 -3.07 12.33
CA GLY A 88 -4.11 -4.21 13.22
C GLY A 88 -3.67 -5.48 12.46
N GLN A 89 -3.34 -5.34 11.17
CA GLN A 89 -2.98 -6.41 10.27
C GLN A 89 -1.81 -7.25 10.82
N GLU A 90 -0.77 -6.60 11.33
CA GLU A 90 0.39 -7.27 11.92
C GLU A 90 0.03 -8.18 13.11
N ALA A 91 -0.88 -7.72 13.99
CA ALA A 91 -1.35 -8.52 15.13
C ALA A 91 -2.24 -9.69 14.68
N MET A 92 -3.06 -9.49 13.65
CA MET A 92 -3.89 -10.53 13.05
C MET A 92 -3.03 -11.59 12.35
N ASP A 93 -2.04 -11.16 11.56
CA ASP A 93 -1.08 -12.04 10.88
C ASP A 93 -0.26 -12.85 11.89
N HIS A 94 0.24 -12.20 12.94
CA HIS A 94 0.95 -12.88 14.03
C HIS A 94 0.08 -13.95 14.69
N THR A 95 -1.17 -13.62 15.02
CA THR A 95 -2.15 -14.58 15.57
C THR A 95 -2.40 -15.74 14.61
N ALA A 96 -2.60 -15.45 13.33
CA ALA A 96 -2.81 -16.45 12.29
C ALA A 96 -1.57 -17.36 12.10
N GLU A 97 -0.36 -16.82 12.21
CA GLU A 97 0.89 -17.58 12.17
C GLU A 97 1.02 -18.54 13.35
N ILE A 98 0.71 -18.10 14.57
CA ILE A 98 0.72 -18.97 15.76
C ILE A 98 -0.22 -20.16 15.55
N VAL A 99 -1.45 -19.89 15.09
CA VAL A 99 -2.45 -20.92 14.84
C VAL A 99 -2.04 -21.85 13.70
N ALA A 100 -1.57 -21.30 12.58
CA ALA A 100 -1.11 -22.06 11.41
C ALA A 100 0.07 -22.97 11.75
N ASN A 101 1.08 -22.45 12.46
CA ASN A 101 2.26 -23.22 12.88
C ASN A 101 1.91 -24.35 13.84
N TYR A 102 0.90 -24.15 14.70
CA TYR A 102 0.41 -25.22 15.55
C TYR A 102 -0.38 -26.26 14.74
N ALA A 103 -1.18 -25.83 13.77
CA ALA A 103 -1.98 -26.71 12.93
C ALA A 103 -1.13 -27.66 12.08
N ASP A 104 -0.04 -27.14 11.49
CA ASP A 104 0.87 -27.92 10.64
C ASP A 104 1.57 -29.07 11.37
N ARG A 105 1.58 -29.07 12.71
CA ARG A 105 2.11 -30.18 13.53
C ARG A 105 1.23 -31.43 13.48
N PHE A 106 -0.05 -31.29 13.15
CA PHE A 106 -1.02 -32.40 13.13
C PHE A 106 -1.39 -32.84 11.72
N GLN A 107 -1.39 -31.91 10.77
CA GLN A 107 -1.60 -32.19 9.36
C GLN A 107 -0.66 -31.31 8.55
N LYS A 108 0.23 -31.95 7.78
CA LYS A 108 1.19 -31.25 6.92
C LYS A 108 0.44 -30.33 5.95
N ARG A 109 0.83 -29.05 5.91
CA ARG A 109 0.23 -28.00 5.06
C ARG A 109 -1.24 -27.70 5.38
N ALA A 110 -1.69 -27.98 6.61
CA ALA A 110 -3.01 -27.51 7.06
C ALA A 110 -3.12 -25.98 6.95
N SER A 111 -2.02 -25.27 7.19
CA SER A 111 -1.96 -23.80 7.12
C SER A 111 -2.34 -23.22 5.75
N ASP A 112 -2.16 -23.95 4.66
CA ASP A 112 -2.54 -23.52 3.30
C ASP A 112 -4.07 -23.46 3.11
N HIS A 113 -4.83 -24.00 4.06
CA HIS A 113 -6.30 -24.07 4.04
C HIS A 113 -6.98 -23.18 5.08
N LEU A 114 -6.22 -22.54 5.98
CA LEU A 114 -6.80 -21.79 7.09
C LEU A 114 -7.08 -20.34 6.70
N TYR A 115 -8.34 -19.94 6.82
CA TYR A 115 -8.78 -18.56 6.70
C TYR A 115 -9.27 -18.03 8.05
N PHE A 116 -8.89 -16.80 8.39
CA PHE A 116 -9.05 -16.19 9.70
C PHE A 116 -9.91 -14.94 9.60
N GLU A 117 -11.06 -14.94 10.27
CA GLU A 117 -11.95 -13.79 10.38
C GLU A 117 -11.94 -13.26 11.81
N PHE A 118 -11.35 -12.08 12.02
CA PHE A 118 -11.29 -11.43 13.31
C PHE A 118 -12.53 -10.58 13.54
N ALA A 119 -13.14 -10.78 14.71
CA ALA A 119 -14.25 -9.94 15.14
C ALA A 119 -13.77 -8.53 15.48
N ASP A 120 -14.71 -7.61 15.50
CA ASP A 120 -14.56 -6.26 16.03
C ASP A 120 -15.57 -6.03 17.16
N ARG A 121 -15.27 -5.07 18.04
CA ARG A 121 -16.18 -4.65 19.10
C ARG A 121 -16.35 -3.14 19.05
N SER A 122 -17.61 -2.71 19.20
CA SER A 122 -17.98 -1.30 19.32
C SER A 122 -18.55 -1.05 20.71
N TYR A 123 -18.15 0.03 21.35
CA TYR A 123 -18.66 0.41 22.66
C TYR A 123 -18.62 1.92 22.85
N TRP A 124 -19.47 2.39 23.76
CA TRP A 124 -19.50 3.77 24.22
C TRP A 124 -18.86 3.82 25.61
N ASP A 125 -17.77 4.57 25.69
CA ASP A 125 -17.25 5.06 26.97
C ASP A 125 -17.63 6.56 27.03
N THR A 126 -16.65 7.47 27.05
CA THR A 126 -16.86 8.92 26.87
C THR A 126 -17.06 9.34 25.40
N LYS A 127 -16.63 8.48 24.47
CA LYS A 127 -16.74 8.65 23.02
C LYS A 127 -17.00 7.29 22.39
N PHE A 128 -17.61 7.27 21.21
CA PHE A 128 -17.72 6.06 20.41
C PHE A 128 -16.32 5.49 20.12
N ARG A 129 -16.14 4.20 20.38
CA ARG A 129 -14.93 3.45 20.04
C ARG A 129 -15.29 2.16 19.34
N ARG A 130 -14.50 1.83 18.33
CA ARG A 130 -14.51 0.53 17.66
C ARG A 130 -13.07 0.02 17.63
N GLU A 131 -12.88 -1.25 17.97
CA GLU A 131 -11.55 -1.87 17.92
C GLU A 131 -11.63 -3.32 17.44
N ARG A 132 -10.54 -3.78 16.82
CA ARG A 132 -10.38 -5.18 16.42
C ARG A 132 -10.12 -6.06 17.64
N CYS A 133 -10.78 -7.20 17.69
CA CYS A 133 -10.60 -8.20 18.74
C CYS A 133 -9.38 -9.06 18.44
N VAL A 134 -8.20 -8.44 18.60
CA VAL A 134 -6.90 -9.11 18.49
C VAL A 134 -5.94 -8.59 19.55
N ASP A 135 -5.26 -9.50 20.23
CA ASP A 135 -4.16 -9.21 21.14
C ASP A 135 -2.81 -9.28 20.39
N PRO A 136 -2.01 -8.20 20.35
CA PRO A 136 -0.67 -8.24 19.77
C PRO A 136 0.25 -9.30 20.40
N ASN A 137 0.02 -9.64 21.66
CA ASN A 137 0.79 -10.64 22.42
C ASN A 137 0.01 -11.96 22.57
N PHE A 138 -0.89 -12.26 21.62
CA PHE A 138 -1.70 -13.47 21.67
C PHE A 138 -0.83 -14.73 21.80
N GLU A 139 -1.23 -15.62 22.68
CA GLU A 139 -0.68 -16.96 22.81
C GLU A 139 -1.82 -17.98 22.84
N LEU A 140 -1.63 -19.11 22.16
CA LEU A 140 -2.58 -20.21 22.17
C LEU A 140 -2.60 -20.90 23.55
N SER A 141 -3.72 -20.81 24.26
CA SER A 141 -3.91 -21.51 25.54
C SER A 141 -3.97 -23.04 25.36
N CYS A 142 -3.86 -23.78 26.46
CA CYS A 142 -4.00 -25.23 26.45
C CYS A 142 -5.38 -25.70 25.95
N SER A 143 -6.47 -24.99 26.28
CA SER A 143 -7.81 -25.37 25.83
C SER A 143 -8.01 -25.10 24.34
N ALA A 144 -7.58 -23.95 23.84
CA ALA A 144 -7.61 -23.65 22.40
C ALA A 144 -6.76 -24.63 21.58
N ARG A 145 -5.60 -25.04 22.09
CA ARG A 145 -4.74 -26.07 21.49
C ARG A 145 -5.44 -27.42 21.34
N LEU A 146 -6.22 -27.83 22.34
CA LEU A 146 -6.99 -29.09 22.28
C LEU A 146 -8.13 -29.00 21.26
N LEU A 147 -8.91 -27.92 21.31
CA LEU A 147 -10.00 -27.67 20.36
C LEU A 147 -9.51 -27.65 18.92
N LEU A 148 -8.42 -26.92 18.66
CA LEU A 148 -7.84 -26.79 17.34
C LEU A 148 -7.31 -28.13 16.81
N ARG A 149 -6.66 -28.93 17.67
CA ARG A 149 -6.19 -30.27 17.30
C ARG A 149 -7.34 -31.17 16.85
N ASP A 150 -8.42 -31.21 17.62
CA ASP A 150 -9.55 -32.10 17.34
C ASP A 150 -10.33 -31.63 16.11
N TRP A 151 -10.41 -30.30 15.90
CA TRP A 151 -10.98 -29.69 14.71
C TRP A 151 -10.19 -30.02 13.43
N ILE A 152 -8.86 -29.91 13.44
CA ILE A 152 -7.99 -30.24 12.28
C ILE A 152 -8.12 -31.72 11.90
N ARG A 153 -8.17 -32.62 12.89
CA ARG A 153 -8.35 -34.05 12.63
C ARG A 153 -9.65 -34.35 11.90
N THR A 154 -10.71 -33.61 12.23
CA THR A 154 -12.00 -33.70 11.54
C THR A 154 -11.90 -33.19 10.10
N ALA A 155 -11.15 -32.10 9.90
CA ALA A 155 -10.94 -31.47 8.58
C ALA A 155 -10.29 -32.39 7.54
N ARG A 156 -9.49 -33.36 7.99
CA ARG A 156 -8.84 -34.36 7.13
C ARG A 156 -9.84 -35.20 6.32
N HIS A 157 -11.05 -35.37 6.83
CA HIS A 157 -12.06 -36.25 6.23
C HIS A 157 -13.18 -35.48 5.54
N SER A 158 -13.53 -34.29 6.04
CA SER A 158 -14.58 -33.42 5.48
C SER A 158 -14.35 -31.99 5.93
N PRO A 159 -14.71 -30.95 5.14
CA PRO A 159 -14.61 -29.56 5.58
C PRO A 159 -15.39 -29.36 6.89
N PRO A 160 -14.73 -29.01 7.99
CA PRO A 160 -15.38 -28.89 9.28
C PRO A 160 -16.15 -27.57 9.34
N ALA A 161 -17.16 -27.51 10.21
CA ALA A 161 -17.79 -26.23 10.56
C ALA A 161 -16.73 -25.27 11.13
N PRO A 162 -16.82 -23.94 10.89
CA PRO A 162 -15.81 -22.99 11.37
C PRO A 162 -15.58 -23.06 12.88
N LEU A 163 -14.31 -22.98 13.29
CA LEU A 163 -13.88 -22.98 14.70
C LEU A 163 -13.74 -21.56 15.22
N ARG A 164 -14.40 -21.23 16.33
CA ARG A 164 -14.21 -19.94 17.00
C ARG A 164 -13.24 -20.08 18.17
N ILE A 165 -12.19 -19.26 18.18
CA ILE A 165 -11.30 -19.07 19.34
C ILE A 165 -11.56 -17.68 19.91
N SER A 166 -11.98 -17.63 21.18
CA SER A 166 -12.25 -16.38 21.90
C SER A 166 -11.50 -16.40 23.23
N GLU A 167 -10.33 -15.76 23.27
CA GLU A 167 -9.43 -15.75 24.41
C GLU A 167 -8.94 -14.33 24.69
N GLY A 168 -9.21 -13.82 25.89
CA GLY A 168 -8.84 -12.46 26.27
C GLY A 168 -9.43 -11.43 25.29
N LYS A 169 -8.55 -10.65 24.62
CA LYS A 169 -8.94 -9.68 23.59
C LYS A 169 -9.08 -10.30 22.20
N THR A 170 -8.53 -11.49 21.96
CA THR A 170 -8.56 -12.15 20.64
C THR A 170 -9.88 -12.89 20.43
N ASN A 171 -10.56 -12.60 19.33
CA ASN A 171 -11.77 -13.31 18.90
C ASN A 171 -11.69 -13.55 17.40
N VAL A 172 -11.42 -14.79 17.01
CA VAL A 172 -11.16 -15.21 15.63
C VAL A 172 -12.01 -16.41 15.28
N LEU A 173 -12.63 -16.36 14.10
CA LEU A 173 -13.31 -17.46 13.45
C LEU A 173 -12.38 -18.05 12.39
N ILE A 174 -12.10 -19.33 12.50
CA ILE A 174 -11.17 -20.07 11.62
C ILE A 174 -12.01 -20.97 10.73
N SER A 175 -11.85 -20.82 9.42
CA SER A 175 -12.55 -21.62 8.41
C SER A 175 -11.55 -22.41 7.57
N TRP A 176 -11.94 -23.61 7.15
CA TRP A 176 -11.17 -24.41 6.20
C TRP A 176 -11.62 -24.07 4.77
N ARG A 177 -10.68 -23.70 3.90
CA ARG A 177 -10.91 -23.41 2.47
C ARG A 177 -10.06 -24.31 1.58
N PRO A 178 -10.46 -24.53 0.30
CA PRO A 178 -9.68 -25.37 -0.63
C PRO A 178 -8.23 -24.91 -0.80
N SER A 179 -8.01 -23.59 -0.82
CA SER A 179 -6.70 -22.95 -0.84
C SER A 179 -6.85 -21.52 -0.29
N VAL A 180 -5.82 -21.01 0.38
CA VAL A 180 -5.77 -19.64 0.88
C VAL A 180 -4.39 -19.04 0.62
N SER A 181 -4.36 -17.87 -0.02
CA SER A 181 -3.12 -17.10 -0.16
C SER A 181 -2.61 -16.64 1.21
N LYS A 182 -1.33 -16.87 1.50
CA LYS A 182 -0.70 -16.43 2.75
C LYS A 182 -0.86 -14.92 3.02
N HIS A 183 -0.91 -14.11 1.97
CA HIS A 183 -1.04 -12.65 2.04
C HIS A 183 -2.49 -12.16 2.20
N ALA A 184 -3.48 -13.04 2.04
CA ALA A 184 -4.91 -12.70 2.07
C ALA A 184 -5.72 -13.64 2.98
N ARG A 185 -5.07 -14.27 3.96
CA ARG A 185 -5.71 -15.26 4.84
C ARG A 185 -6.40 -14.69 6.06
N THR A 186 -6.20 -13.41 6.35
CA THR A 186 -6.81 -12.72 7.50
C THR A 186 -7.78 -11.65 7.03
N PHE A 187 -8.89 -11.50 7.72
CA PHE A 187 -9.89 -10.49 7.43
C PHE A 187 -10.49 -9.93 8.72
N CYS A 188 -10.89 -8.66 8.67
CA CYS A 188 -11.71 -8.03 9.69
C CYS A 188 -12.65 -7.04 9.02
N SER A 189 -13.91 -7.01 9.45
CA SER A 189 -14.95 -6.09 8.95
C SER A 189 -14.70 -4.62 9.33
N MET A 190 -13.81 -4.37 10.30
CA MET A 190 -13.48 -3.02 10.73
C MET A 190 -12.56 -2.35 9.71
N PRO A 191 -12.96 -1.23 9.08
CA PRO A 191 -12.09 -0.47 8.20
C PRO A 191 -11.00 0.29 8.99
N PRO A 192 -9.90 0.71 8.34
CA PRO A 192 -8.87 1.55 8.96
C PRO A 192 -9.36 3.00 9.07
N VAL A 193 -10.28 3.30 10.01
CA VAL A 193 -10.83 4.64 10.27
C VAL A 193 -10.56 5.12 11.70
N ALA A 194 -10.43 6.43 11.89
CA ALA A 194 -10.12 7.05 13.18
C ALA A 194 -11.36 7.50 13.96
N TYR A 195 -11.32 7.26 15.27
CA TYR A 195 -12.34 7.69 16.24
C TYR A 195 -11.77 8.62 17.32
N ASP A 196 -10.48 8.94 17.27
CA ASP A 196 -9.79 9.77 18.24
C ASP A 196 -8.73 10.66 17.54
N LEU A 197 -8.73 11.96 17.88
CA LEU A 197 -7.85 12.97 17.29
C LEU A 197 -6.36 12.72 17.59
N GLU A 198 -6.03 11.98 18.66
CA GLU A 198 -4.65 11.75 19.10
C GLU A 198 -4.23 10.28 19.05
N LYS A 199 -5.18 9.33 19.10
CA LYS A 199 -4.90 7.89 18.96
C LYS A 199 -5.04 7.41 17.51
N ASN A 200 -4.20 7.93 16.63
CA ASN A 200 -4.16 7.59 15.21
C ASN A 200 -2.73 7.70 14.64
N PRO A 201 -2.44 7.11 13.46
CA PRO A 201 -1.09 7.11 12.89
C PRO A 201 -0.59 8.51 12.50
N ILE A 202 -1.46 9.41 12.03
CA ILE A 202 -1.07 10.77 11.61
C ILE A 202 -0.57 11.56 12.82
N TYR A 203 -1.36 11.69 13.87
CA TYR A 203 -0.98 12.45 15.07
C TYR A 203 0.24 11.84 15.75
N THR A 204 0.33 10.51 15.82
CA THR A 204 1.51 9.81 16.36
C THR A 204 2.77 10.16 15.56
N ALA A 205 2.68 10.17 14.23
CA ALA A 205 3.79 10.54 13.36
C ALA A 205 4.19 12.01 13.51
N LEU A 206 3.22 12.93 13.46
CA LEU A 206 3.46 14.37 13.65
C LEU A 206 4.09 14.65 15.02
N LYS A 207 3.58 14.02 16.09
CA LYS A 207 4.13 14.16 17.45
C LYS A 207 5.57 13.66 17.56
N LYS A 208 5.94 12.61 16.82
CA LYS A 208 7.32 12.11 16.77
C LYS A 208 8.22 13.04 15.96
N LYS A 209 7.80 13.39 14.73
CA LYS A 209 8.57 14.20 13.78
C LYS A 209 8.74 15.65 14.21
N ARG A 210 7.81 16.22 15.00
CA ARG A 210 7.96 17.60 15.53
C ARG A 210 9.29 17.84 16.27
N ARG A 211 9.86 16.80 16.90
CA ARG A 211 11.14 16.89 17.62
C ARG A 211 12.32 17.12 16.69
N GLN A 212 12.24 16.67 15.44
CA GLN A 212 13.32 16.84 14.47
C GLN A 212 13.37 18.27 13.93
N VAL A 213 12.22 18.96 13.87
CA VAL A 213 12.12 20.35 13.41
C VAL A 213 12.13 21.38 14.56
N SER A 214 12.13 20.95 15.83
CA SER A 214 12.03 21.88 16.96
C SER A 214 13.26 22.76 17.15
N GLY A 215 14.42 22.37 16.60
CA GLY A 215 15.66 23.14 16.66
C GLY A 215 15.76 24.33 15.71
N ALA A 216 14.74 24.54 14.85
CA ALA A 216 14.74 25.61 13.87
C ALA A 216 14.78 27.00 14.54
N SER A 217 15.52 27.92 13.93
CA SER A 217 15.62 29.31 14.40
C SER A 217 14.28 30.01 14.36
N GLN A 218 14.15 31.08 15.15
CA GLN A 218 12.95 31.92 15.13
C GLN A 218 12.73 32.49 13.71
N GLY A 219 11.48 32.47 13.25
CA GLY A 219 11.11 32.91 11.90
C GLY A 219 11.18 31.81 10.83
N THR A 220 11.86 30.70 11.08
CA THR A 220 11.91 29.54 10.16
C THR A 220 10.66 28.68 10.32
N LEU A 221 10.00 28.33 9.20
CA LEU A 221 8.84 27.44 9.21
C LEU A 221 9.24 26.01 9.55
N ARG A 222 8.48 25.40 10.46
CA ARG A 222 8.61 23.98 10.83
C ARG A 222 7.58 23.18 10.04
N CYS A 223 8.04 22.53 8.98
CA CYS A 223 7.18 21.82 8.04
C CYS A 223 7.30 20.30 8.23
N ILE A 224 6.20 19.58 8.07
CA ILE A 224 6.20 18.11 7.96
C ILE A 224 5.48 17.70 6.68
N PHE A 225 6.16 16.95 5.82
CA PHE A 225 5.60 16.40 4.60
C PHE A 225 5.20 14.94 4.86
N LEU A 226 3.89 14.68 4.76
CA LEU A 226 3.31 13.36 4.88
C LEU A 226 3.10 12.78 3.49
N PHE A 227 3.61 11.58 3.27
CA PHE A 227 3.47 10.85 2.01
C PHE A 227 2.54 9.65 2.21
N ASP A 228 1.53 9.52 1.34
CA ASP A 228 0.61 8.38 1.36
C ASP A 228 1.29 7.12 0.81
N ALA A 229 1.77 6.28 1.73
CA ALA A 229 2.30 4.94 1.45
C ALA A 229 1.26 3.86 1.79
N GLY A 230 -0.03 4.14 1.54
CA GLY A 230 -1.14 3.24 1.84
C GLY A 230 -1.87 3.59 3.13
N CYS A 231 -2.04 4.88 3.42
CA CYS A 231 -2.80 5.38 4.56
C CYS A 231 -4.13 5.99 4.10
N SER A 232 -5.25 5.33 4.44
CA SER A 232 -6.60 5.77 4.09
C SER A 232 -6.89 7.21 4.54
N LEU A 233 -6.42 7.60 5.73
CA LEU A 233 -6.62 8.93 6.31
C LEU A 233 -5.90 10.05 5.52
N LEU A 234 -4.82 9.72 4.81
CA LEU A 234 -4.13 10.68 3.92
C LEU A 234 -4.74 10.71 2.51
N ARG A 235 -5.22 9.57 2.02
CA ARG A 235 -5.89 9.49 0.72
C ARG A 235 -7.23 10.22 0.75
N HIS A 236 -7.97 10.02 1.82
CA HIS A 236 -9.30 10.60 2.05
C HIS A 236 -9.23 11.58 3.23
N LEU A 237 -8.62 12.74 2.98
CA LEU A 237 -8.51 13.80 3.99
C LEU A 237 -9.86 14.35 4.46
N LYS A 238 -10.93 14.15 3.68
CA LYS A 238 -12.31 14.43 4.05
C LYS A 238 -13.04 13.11 4.31
N PRO A 239 -14.04 13.08 5.20
CA PRO A 239 -14.84 11.87 5.43
C PRO A 239 -15.44 11.38 4.11
N THR A 240 -15.17 10.12 3.76
CA THR A 240 -15.72 9.45 2.57
C THR A 240 -17.07 8.81 2.84
N MET A 241 -17.45 8.62 4.10
CA MET A 241 -18.65 7.91 4.52
C MET A 241 -19.49 8.75 5.48
N MET A 242 -20.80 8.59 5.41
CA MET A 242 -21.82 9.13 6.34
C MET A 242 -21.74 8.52 7.76
N GLY A 243 -20.55 8.12 8.22
CA GLY A 243 -20.33 7.60 9.56
C GLY A 243 -20.31 8.76 10.55
N THR A 244 -21.34 8.88 11.39
CA THR A 244 -21.54 10.05 12.27
C THR A 244 -20.44 10.28 13.32
N ASN A 245 -19.54 9.32 13.52
CA ASN A 245 -18.53 9.34 14.59
C ASN A 245 -17.07 9.23 14.09
N GLU A 246 -16.85 9.20 12.78
CA GLU A 246 -15.50 9.08 12.20
C GLU A 246 -14.79 10.43 12.16
N ILE A 247 -13.48 10.42 12.38
CA ILE A 247 -12.61 11.60 12.37
C ILE A 247 -11.74 11.55 11.12
N SER A 248 -11.79 12.63 10.34
CA SER A 248 -11.03 12.76 9.10
C SER A 248 -9.54 13.05 9.33
N GLY A 249 -8.72 12.73 8.32
CA GLY A 249 -7.30 13.09 8.32
C GLY A 249 -7.08 14.60 8.44
N ALA A 250 -7.91 15.43 7.78
CA ALA A 250 -7.83 16.88 7.89
C ALA A 250 -8.08 17.38 9.33
N GLU A 251 -9.10 16.86 10.02
CA GLU A 251 -9.39 17.23 11.41
C GLU A 251 -8.24 16.87 12.35
N ILE A 252 -7.63 15.70 12.15
CA ILE A 252 -6.45 15.27 12.90
C ILE A 252 -5.28 16.23 12.66
N ILE A 253 -5.00 16.61 11.41
CA ILE A 253 -3.90 17.52 11.08
C ILE A 253 -4.15 18.92 11.66
N HIS A 254 -5.36 19.47 11.53
CA HIS A 254 -5.71 20.75 12.15
C HIS A 254 -5.59 20.71 13.68
N HIS A 255 -6.01 19.62 14.32
CA HIS A 255 -5.78 19.42 15.76
C HIS A 255 -4.29 19.40 16.10
N ALA A 256 -3.50 18.68 15.31
CA ALA A 256 -2.05 18.60 15.49
C ALA A 256 -1.36 19.97 15.34
N LEU A 257 -1.70 20.79 14.34
CA LEU A 257 -1.15 22.13 14.15
C LEU A 257 -1.47 23.08 15.31
N ARG A 258 -2.66 22.93 15.92
CA ARG A 258 -3.02 23.70 17.13
C ARG A 258 -2.21 23.28 18.35
N LYS A 259 -1.97 21.98 18.53
CA LYS A 259 -1.37 21.41 19.77
C LYS A 259 0.16 21.23 19.71
N LEU A 260 0.72 21.06 18.52
CA LEU A 260 2.14 20.81 18.30
C LEU A 260 2.84 22.07 17.77
N SER A 261 4.15 22.16 18.02
CA SER A 261 5.03 23.22 17.49
C SER A 261 5.44 22.90 16.05
N VAL A 262 4.45 22.80 15.17
CA VAL A 262 4.58 22.59 13.72
C VAL A 262 3.76 23.68 13.06
N ASP A 263 4.34 24.33 12.05
CA ASP A 263 3.73 25.49 11.41
C ASP A 263 2.93 25.07 10.18
N LEU A 264 3.39 24.03 9.47
CA LEU A 264 2.78 23.59 8.22
C LEU A 264 2.89 22.07 8.01
N VAL A 265 1.83 21.46 7.50
CA VAL A 265 1.80 20.05 7.08
C VAL A 265 1.36 19.96 5.63
N CYS A 266 2.16 19.31 4.78
CA CYS A 266 1.78 18.98 3.41
C CYS A 266 1.50 17.48 3.30
N VAL A 267 0.42 17.12 2.61
CA VAL A 267 0.07 15.73 2.32
C VAL A 267 0.23 15.50 0.82
N PHE A 268 1.06 14.53 0.46
CA PHE A 268 1.26 14.04 -0.89
C PHE A 268 0.55 12.70 -1.03
N SER A 269 -0.48 12.64 -1.87
CA SER A 269 -1.21 11.41 -2.13
C SER A 269 -1.44 11.18 -3.62
N PRO A 270 -1.38 9.92 -4.09
CA PRO A 270 -1.77 9.61 -5.45
C PRO A 270 -3.29 9.82 -5.59
N SER A 271 -3.70 10.51 -6.64
CA SER A 271 -5.09 10.75 -6.98
C SER A 271 -5.35 10.29 -8.40
N SER A 272 -6.19 9.27 -8.54
CA SER A 272 -6.83 8.96 -9.82
C SER A 272 -7.88 10.04 -10.06
N GLY A 273 -7.90 10.66 -11.25
CA GLY A 273 -8.95 11.62 -11.58
C GLY A 273 -10.31 10.92 -11.49
N ASN A 274 -11.30 11.54 -10.84
CA ASN A 274 -12.69 11.21 -11.15
C ASN A 274 -12.87 11.60 -12.61
N HIS A 275 -12.94 10.67 -13.56
CA HIS A 275 -13.73 10.73 -14.80
C HIS A 275 -13.36 9.55 -15.72
N LEU A 276 -14.36 8.74 -16.03
CA LEU A 276 -14.44 7.71 -17.09
C LEU A 276 -13.48 6.50 -17.00
N PRO A 277 -13.92 5.31 -17.46
CA PRO A 277 -13.16 4.06 -17.37
C PRO A 277 -11.92 3.98 -18.29
N TYR A 278 -11.57 5.08 -18.96
CA TYR A 278 -10.43 5.14 -19.88
C TYR A 278 -9.46 6.25 -19.45
N SER A 279 -8.27 5.83 -19.02
CA SER A 279 -7.03 6.60 -19.20
C SER A 279 -6.98 7.99 -18.54
N SER A 280 -6.86 8.04 -17.22
CA SER A 280 -6.05 9.10 -16.62
C SER A 280 -5.00 8.49 -15.71
N SER A 281 -3.72 8.70 -16.08
CA SER A 281 -2.57 8.40 -15.23
C SER A 281 -2.78 9.03 -13.85
N PRO A 282 -2.55 8.29 -12.75
CA PRO A 282 -2.71 8.89 -11.44
C PRO A 282 -1.73 10.05 -11.30
N ARG A 283 -2.14 11.11 -10.60
CA ARG A 283 -1.32 12.31 -10.39
C ARG A 283 -1.11 12.53 -8.91
N TRP A 284 -0.01 13.19 -8.56
CA TRP A 284 0.19 13.64 -7.19
C TRP A 284 -0.77 14.77 -6.85
N LYS A 285 -1.59 14.54 -5.83
CA LYS A 285 -2.35 15.58 -5.16
C LYS A 285 -1.55 16.06 -3.95
N VAL A 286 -1.33 17.37 -3.90
CA VAL A 286 -0.68 18.04 -2.75
C VAL A 286 -1.72 18.84 -2.01
N THR A 287 -1.95 18.50 -0.73
CA THR A 287 -2.86 19.24 0.14
C THR A 287 -2.09 19.88 1.27
N CYS A 288 -2.18 21.20 1.42
CA CYS A 288 -1.43 21.95 2.42
C CYS A 288 -2.34 22.38 3.58
N PHE A 289 -1.83 22.23 4.80
CA PHE A 289 -2.43 22.69 6.04
C PHE A 289 -1.44 23.66 6.71
N ASP A 290 -1.73 24.96 6.63
CA ASP A 290 -0.91 26.00 7.24
C ASP A 290 -1.61 26.54 8.49
N LYS A 291 -0.84 26.71 9.58
CA LYS A 291 -1.30 27.32 10.81
C LYS A 291 -1.42 28.84 10.68
N ARG A 292 -0.67 29.44 9.75
CA ARG A 292 -0.69 30.88 9.45
C ARG A 292 -1.95 31.21 8.65
N GLU A 293 -2.65 32.25 9.08
CA GLU A 293 -3.87 32.69 8.42
C GLU A 293 -3.56 33.68 7.27
N ASN A 294 -4.42 33.74 6.26
CA ASN A 294 -4.40 34.72 5.18
C ASN A 294 -3.12 34.77 4.31
N MET A 295 -2.48 33.62 4.10
CA MET A 295 -1.34 33.52 3.19
C MET A 295 -1.76 33.66 1.72
N ASP A 296 -0.99 34.46 0.96
CA ASP A 296 -1.17 34.62 -0.49
C ASP A 296 -0.95 33.27 -1.20
N SER A 297 -1.74 32.97 -2.24
CA SER A 297 -1.57 31.78 -3.09
C SER A 297 -0.13 31.59 -3.63
N ARG A 298 0.60 32.69 -3.87
CA ARG A 298 2.00 32.70 -4.30
C ARG A 298 2.94 32.10 -3.27
N GLU A 299 2.56 32.07 -1.98
CA GLU A 299 3.34 31.41 -0.93
C GLU A 299 3.55 29.92 -1.25
N TYR A 300 2.60 29.28 -1.92
CA TYR A 300 2.57 27.84 -2.16
C TYR A 300 2.86 27.45 -3.62
N HIS A 301 3.25 28.40 -4.50
CA HIS A 301 3.43 28.11 -5.93
C HIS A 301 4.43 26.97 -6.18
N ARG A 302 5.57 26.95 -5.47
CA ARG A 302 6.57 25.89 -5.59
C ARG A 302 6.06 24.54 -5.09
N LEU A 303 5.22 24.52 -4.06
CA LEU A 303 4.58 23.28 -3.61
C LEU A 303 3.63 22.71 -4.66
N ASN A 304 2.93 23.59 -5.38
CA ASN A 304 2.11 23.16 -6.52
C ASN A 304 2.99 22.63 -7.66
N GLU A 305 4.13 23.27 -7.94
CA GLU A 305 5.11 22.76 -8.90
C GLU A 305 5.74 21.43 -8.50
N LEU A 306 5.92 21.12 -7.20
CA LEU A 306 6.41 19.81 -6.75
C LEU A 306 5.58 18.67 -7.33
N SER A 307 4.26 18.84 -7.36
CA SER A 307 3.33 17.82 -7.84
C SER A 307 3.54 17.46 -9.31
N SER A 308 3.96 18.42 -10.14
CA SER A 308 4.22 18.22 -11.56
C SER A 308 5.65 17.77 -11.84
N ARG A 309 6.58 17.96 -10.89
CA ARG A 309 7.96 17.49 -11.00
C ARG A 309 8.10 16.03 -10.58
N LEU A 310 7.40 15.62 -9.51
CA LEU A 310 7.44 14.23 -9.04
C LEU A 310 7.12 13.25 -10.18
N PRO A 311 7.82 12.10 -10.27
CA PRO A 311 7.44 11.04 -11.19
C PRO A 311 5.99 10.66 -10.99
N ALA A 312 5.22 10.44 -12.06
CA ALA A 312 3.81 10.12 -11.93
C ALA A 312 3.65 8.85 -11.05
N PRO A 313 2.74 8.86 -10.06
CA PRO A 313 2.49 7.66 -9.27
C PRO A 313 1.97 6.56 -10.19
N GLN A 314 2.64 5.41 -10.19
CA GLN A 314 2.17 4.25 -10.94
C GLN A 314 1.05 3.51 -10.19
N PHE A 315 1.10 3.55 -8.85
CA PHE A 315 0.19 2.82 -7.96
C PHE A 315 -0.34 3.73 -6.86
N GLU A 316 -1.52 3.40 -6.34
CA GLU A 316 -1.90 3.90 -5.03
C GLU A 316 -1.02 3.25 -3.95
N GLY A 317 -0.76 3.96 -2.84
CA GLY A 317 0.22 3.50 -1.84
C GLY A 317 -0.06 2.11 -1.25
N TYR A 318 -1.32 1.67 -1.18
CA TYR A 318 -1.66 0.32 -0.72
C TYR A 318 -1.30 -0.78 -1.73
N GLN A 319 -1.40 -0.48 -3.03
CA GLN A 319 -1.01 -1.37 -4.11
C GLN A 319 0.51 -1.50 -4.15
N ALA A 320 1.23 -0.36 -4.11
CA ALA A 320 2.69 -0.33 -4.03
C ALA A 320 3.20 -1.17 -2.84
N ARG A 321 2.56 -1.04 -1.67
CA ARG A 321 2.85 -1.85 -0.49
C ARG A 321 2.64 -3.35 -0.73
N SER A 322 1.52 -3.73 -1.34
CA SER A 322 1.20 -5.12 -1.64
C SER A 322 2.26 -5.74 -2.56
N ILE A 323 2.68 -4.99 -3.59
CA ILE A 323 3.70 -5.41 -4.55
C ILE A 323 5.07 -5.54 -3.87
N HIS A 324 5.46 -4.58 -3.03
CA HIS A 324 6.67 -4.69 -2.21
C HIS A 324 6.64 -5.92 -1.29
N ALA A 325 5.51 -6.23 -0.66
CA ALA A 325 5.37 -7.39 0.23
C ALA A 325 5.59 -8.71 -0.53
N GLN A 326 5.19 -8.75 -1.80
CA GLN A 326 5.38 -9.90 -2.69
C GLN A 326 6.81 -9.96 -3.27
N GLY A 327 7.61 -8.91 -3.05
CA GLY A 327 8.95 -8.76 -3.62
C GLY A 327 8.95 -8.41 -5.10
N GLY A 328 7.87 -7.79 -5.59
CA GLY A 328 7.70 -7.46 -7.01
C GLY A 328 8.71 -6.46 -7.59
N PHE A 329 9.47 -5.77 -6.73
CA PHE A 329 10.51 -4.81 -7.12
C PHE A 329 11.93 -5.39 -7.02
N HIS A 330 12.09 -6.68 -6.73
CA HIS A 330 13.42 -7.30 -6.68
C HIS A 330 13.98 -7.47 -8.10
N PRO A 331 15.25 -7.12 -8.40
CA PRO A 331 15.80 -7.17 -9.76
C PRO A 331 15.72 -8.54 -10.44
N GLN A 332 15.70 -9.62 -9.65
CA GLN A 332 15.58 -11.00 -10.15
C GLN A 332 14.13 -11.51 -10.24
N LYS A 333 13.14 -10.76 -9.75
CA LYS A 333 11.72 -11.07 -9.90
C LYS A 333 11.16 -10.12 -10.95
N SER A 334 11.04 -10.60 -12.19
CA SER A 334 10.30 -9.88 -13.23
C SER A 334 8.89 -9.62 -12.74
N TRP A 335 8.48 -8.36 -12.82
CA TRP A 335 7.08 -8.01 -12.71
C TRP A 335 6.44 -8.18 -14.09
N TYR A 336 5.25 -8.78 -14.09
CA TYR A 336 4.39 -8.95 -15.24
C TYR A 336 3.11 -8.15 -15.04
N LEU A 337 2.64 -7.45 -16.07
CA LEU A 337 1.30 -6.89 -16.08
C LEU A 337 0.23 -7.96 -15.82
N GLY A 338 -0.81 -7.57 -15.07
CA GLY A 338 -1.94 -8.46 -14.76
C GLY A 338 -2.81 -8.75 -15.98
N THR A 339 -3.39 -9.94 -16.03
CA THR A 339 -4.28 -10.37 -17.12
C THR A 339 -5.63 -9.65 -17.07
N LYS A 340 -6.09 -9.18 -18.23
CA LYS A 340 -7.42 -8.58 -18.40
C LYS A 340 -8.26 -9.48 -19.31
N LEU A 341 -9.51 -9.69 -18.92
CA LEU A 341 -10.49 -10.45 -19.68
C LEU A 341 -11.68 -9.53 -19.94
N THR A 342 -12.03 -9.33 -21.21
CA THR A 342 -13.23 -8.57 -21.61
C THR A 342 -14.10 -9.47 -22.47
N THR A 343 -15.32 -9.74 -22.03
CA THR A 343 -16.27 -10.58 -22.77
C THR A 343 -17.36 -9.71 -23.39
N GLY A 344 -17.45 -9.73 -24.71
CA GLY A 344 -18.55 -9.19 -25.50
C GLY A 344 -19.59 -10.26 -25.87
N LEU A 345 -20.61 -9.88 -26.62
CA LEU A 345 -21.71 -10.78 -27.02
C LEU A 345 -21.26 -11.93 -27.94
N THR A 346 -20.24 -11.70 -28.78
CA THR A 346 -19.74 -12.67 -29.78
C THR A 346 -18.21 -12.70 -29.85
N THR A 347 -17.54 -11.92 -29.01
CA THR A 347 -16.10 -11.70 -29.04
C THR A 347 -15.57 -11.67 -27.61
N MET A 348 -14.34 -12.13 -27.43
CA MET A 348 -13.65 -12.07 -26.14
C MET A 348 -12.24 -11.57 -26.36
N THR A 349 -11.82 -10.62 -25.52
CA THR A 349 -10.46 -10.08 -25.55
C THR A 349 -9.72 -10.54 -24.30
N ILE A 350 -8.56 -11.17 -24.50
CA ILE A 350 -7.63 -11.58 -23.44
C ILE A 350 -6.34 -10.77 -23.57
N SER A 351 -6.00 -9.97 -22.56
CA SER A 351 -4.74 -9.22 -22.51
C SER A 351 -3.81 -9.85 -21.48
N LEU A 352 -2.60 -10.20 -21.88
CA LEU A 352 -1.54 -10.75 -21.02
C LEU A 352 -0.32 -9.83 -21.01
N SER A 353 0.56 -9.97 -20.03
CA SER A 353 1.89 -9.35 -20.07
C SER A 353 2.73 -9.92 -21.22
N SER A 354 3.30 -9.04 -22.03
CA SER A 354 4.21 -9.39 -23.13
C SER A 354 5.51 -9.97 -22.59
N ARG A 355 6.05 -9.38 -21.51
CA ARG A 355 7.25 -9.85 -20.83
C ARG A 355 7.06 -11.22 -20.18
N LEU A 356 5.87 -11.50 -19.65
CA LEU A 356 5.52 -12.83 -19.11
C LEU A 356 5.59 -13.90 -20.19
N LEU A 357 4.98 -13.62 -21.34
CA LEU A 357 5.04 -14.52 -22.48
C LEU A 357 6.49 -14.67 -22.98
N GLN A 358 7.25 -13.58 -23.04
CA GLN A 358 8.65 -13.59 -23.46
C GLN A 358 9.54 -14.42 -22.52
N ASP A 359 9.43 -14.23 -21.20
CA ASP A 359 10.22 -14.97 -20.21
C ASP A 359 9.85 -16.47 -20.23
N TYR A 360 8.58 -16.82 -20.51
CA TYR A 360 8.15 -18.21 -20.72
C TYR A 360 8.73 -18.82 -22.00
N LEU A 361 8.60 -18.13 -23.14
CA LEU A 361 9.14 -18.58 -24.42
C LEU A 361 10.68 -18.69 -24.41
N ALA A 362 11.35 -17.84 -23.62
CA ALA A 362 12.79 -17.89 -23.41
C ALA A 362 13.22 -19.02 -22.44
N GLY A 363 12.28 -19.74 -21.83
CA GLY A 363 12.56 -20.80 -20.86
C GLY A 363 13.12 -20.31 -19.52
N ARG A 364 12.93 -19.03 -19.19
CA ARG A 364 13.35 -18.44 -17.89
C ARG A 364 12.40 -18.77 -16.77
N ILE A 365 11.13 -18.99 -17.11
CA ILE A 365 10.09 -19.48 -16.21
C ILE A 365 9.48 -20.77 -16.77
N ASP A 366 9.03 -21.65 -15.88
CA ASP A 366 8.35 -22.88 -16.26
C ASP A 366 6.84 -22.66 -16.48
N LYS A 367 6.15 -23.72 -16.92
CA LYS A 367 4.71 -23.70 -17.21
C LYS A 367 3.88 -23.32 -15.98
N ASP A 368 4.18 -23.93 -14.83
CA ASP A 368 3.39 -23.72 -13.60
C ASP A 368 3.53 -22.27 -13.12
N THR A 369 4.73 -21.70 -13.23
CA THR A 369 5.00 -20.29 -12.94
C THR A 369 4.27 -19.37 -13.91
N TYR A 370 4.30 -19.68 -15.21
CA TYR A 370 3.58 -18.92 -16.22
C TYR A 370 2.07 -18.93 -15.98
N GLU A 371 1.46 -20.10 -15.77
CA GLU A 371 0.02 -20.22 -15.52
C GLU A 371 -0.39 -19.49 -14.24
N HIS A 372 0.41 -19.59 -13.17
CA HIS A 372 0.16 -18.87 -11.93
C HIS A 372 0.19 -17.35 -12.12
N HIS A 373 1.17 -16.82 -12.87
CA HIS A 373 1.25 -15.38 -13.12
C HIS A 373 0.21 -14.87 -14.12
N ALA A 374 -0.11 -15.67 -15.15
CA ALA A 374 -1.07 -15.29 -16.18
C ALA A 374 -2.52 -15.41 -15.69
N PHE A 375 -2.85 -16.42 -14.90
CA PHE A 375 -4.26 -16.76 -14.62
C PHE A 375 -4.56 -16.89 -13.12
N GLY A 376 -3.54 -16.86 -12.25
CA GLY A 376 -3.72 -17.02 -10.80
C GLY A 376 -4.28 -18.41 -10.47
N ASP A 377 -5.36 -18.44 -9.69
CA ASP A 377 -6.10 -19.66 -9.38
C ASP A 377 -7.19 -19.98 -10.42
N MET A 378 -7.35 -19.15 -11.46
CA MET A 378 -8.30 -19.42 -12.53
C MET A 378 -7.73 -20.46 -13.49
N LYS A 379 -8.61 -21.33 -14.02
CA LYS A 379 -8.23 -22.19 -15.15
C LYS A 379 -7.88 -21.32 -16.36
N ASN A 380 -6.98 -21.83 -17.20
CA ASN A 380 -6.56 -21.17 -18.43
C ASN A 380 -7.80 -20.81 -19.30
N PRO A 381 -8.11 -19.52 -19.50
CA PRO A 381 -9.29 -19.10 -20.24
C PRO A 381 -9.22 -19.55 -21.69
N PHE A 382 -8.04 -19.62 -22.31
CA PHE A 382 -7.90 -20.09 -23.69
C PHE A 382 -8.41 -21.52 -23.87
N GLU A 383 -8.24 -22.40 -22.87
CA GLU A 383 -8.73 -23.79 -22.96
C GLU A 383 -10.25 -23.85 -22.97
N ALA A 384 -10.89 -23.06 -22.11
CA ALA A 384 -12.36 -22.97 -22.04
C ALA A 384 -12.94 -22.39 -23.33
N GLU A 385 -12.36 -21.30 -23.84
CA GLU A 385 -12.86 -20.62 -25.04
C GLU A 385 -12.61 -21.42 -26.33
N LEU A 386 -11.45 -22.07 -26.48
CA LEU A 386 -11.18 -22.97 -27.60
C LEU A 386 -12.15 -24.16 -27.60
N SER A 387 -12.45 -24.71 -26.42
CA SER A 387 -13.46 -25.77 -26.28
C SER A 387 -14.87 -25.29 -26.64
N GLY A 388 -15.14 -23.99 -26.49
CA GLY A 388 -16.38 -23.30 -26.88
C GLY A 388 -16.46 -22.91 -28.36
N GLY A 389 -15.41 -23.17 -29.16
CA GLY A 389 -15.36 -22.84 -30.58
C GLY A 389 -14.93 -21.42 -30.91
N LEU A 390 -14.40 -20.66 -29.94
CA LEU A 390 -13.78 -19.37 -30.20
C LEU A 390 -12.31 -19.57 -30.61
N THR A 391 -11.88 -18.91 -31.69
CA THR A 391 -10.48 -18.91 -32.15
C THR A 391 -9.93 -17.48 -32.22
N ILE A 392 -8.59 -17.39 -32.27
CA ILE A 392 -7.88 -16.12 -32.35
C ILE A 392 -8.11 -15.49 -33.72
N GLN A 393 -8.74 -14.32 -33.74
CA GLN A 393 -8.94 -13.49 -34.94
C GLN A 393 -7.80 -12.50 -35.14
N ALA A 394 -7.33 -11.89 -34.05
CA ALA A 394 -6.25 -10.92 -34.08
C ALA A 394 -5.38 -11.03 -32.83
N VAL A 395 -4.11 -10.70 -33.02
CA VAL A 395 -3.15 -10.51 -31.94
C VAL A 395 -2.49 -9.16 -32.15
N LYS A 396 -2.47 -8.32 -31.11
CA LYS A 396 -1.84 -6.99 -31.15
C LYS A 396 -1.07 -6.74 -29.87
N PHE A 397 -0.08 -5.86 -29.96
CA PHE A 397 0.54 -5.28 -28.77
C PHE A 397 -0.18 -3.97 -28.45
N GLU A 398 -0.58 -3.82 -27.19
CA GLU A 398 -1.10 -2.58 -26.64
C GLU A 398 -0.17 -2.12 -25.53
N SER A 399 0.12 -0.83 -25.46
CA SER A 399 0.94 -0.31 -24.38
C SER A 399 0.32 -0.70 -23.04
N GLY A 400 1.14 -1.30 -22.17
CA GLY A 400 0.75 -1.65 -20.79
C GLY A 400 0.37 -0.44 -19.94
N GLY A 401 0.73 0.76 -20.43
CA GLY A 401 0.62 2.03 -19.75
C GLY A 401 1.99 2.59 -19.38
N LEU A 402 1.99 3.41 -18.33
CA LEU A 402 2.96 4.46 -17.98
C LEU A 402 4.46 4.14 -17.89
N ASP A 403 4.91 2.88 -17.96
CA ASP A 403 6.31 2.54 -17.66
C ASP A 403 7.13 2.07 -18.85
N ASP A 404 6.56 1.98 -20.07
CA ASP A 404 7.24 1.55 -21.31
C ASP A 404 8.08 0.24 -21.24
N ASP A 405 8.10 -0.46 -20.08
CA ASP A 405 8.96 -1.59 -19.74
C ASP A 405 8.28 -2.96 -19.93
N ASP A 406 6.95 -2.98 -20.05
CA ASP A 406 6.14 -4.15 -20.42
C ASP A 406 4.87 -3.69 -21.16
N ASP A 407 4.54 -4.39 -22.24
CA ASP A 407 3.31 -4.19 -23.00
C ASP A 407 2.28 -5.29 -22.73
N HIS A 408 1.02 -5.03 -23.09
CA HIS A 408 0.04 -6.09 -23.21
C HIS A 408 0.13 -6.76 -24.58
N ILE A 409 0.19 -8.08 -24.61
CA ILE A 409 -0.22 -8.85 -25.79
C ILE A 409 -1.71 -9.14 -25.67
N VAL A 410 -2.48 -8.70 -26.65
CA VAL A 410 -3.94 -8.73 -26.65
C VAL A 410 -4.43 -9.67 -27.74
N PHE A 411 -5.18 -10.68 -27.34
CA PHE A 411 -5.81 -11.67 -28.19
C PHE A 411 -7.29 -11.36 -28.31
N ASP A 412 -7.74 -11.08 -29.53
CA ASP A 412 -9.15 -10.98 -29.84
C ASP A 412 -9.64 -12.33 -30.37
N LEU A 413 -10.55 -12.94 -29.62
CA LEU A 413 -11.17 -14.23 -29.89
C LEU A 413 -12.59 -14.00 -30.44
N ALA A 414 -12.97 -14.76 -31.46
CA ALA A 414 -14.34 -14.80 -31.96
C ALA A 414 -14.73 -16.20 -32.38
N LEU A 415 -16.03 -16.44 -32.51
CA LEU A 415 -16.55 -17.73 -32.91
C LEU A 415 -16.13 -18.06 -34.35
N ASP A 416 -15.51 -19.22 -34.52
CA ASP A 416 -15.04 -19.69 -35.82
C ASP A 416 -15.88 -20.90 -36.26
N PRO A 417 -16.69 -20.76 -37.33
CA PRO A 417 -17.51 -21.84 -37.85
C PRO A 417 -16.71 -23.09 -38.22
N GLY A 418 -15.41 -22.97 -38.52
CA GLY A 418 -14.53 -24.10 -38.87
C GLY A 418 -13.90 -24.82 -37.67
N ALA A 419 -13.94 -24.21 -36.48
CA ALA A 419 -13.34 -24.77 -35.26
C ALA A 419 -14.36 -25.41 -34.30
N GLY A 420 -15.66 -25.25 -34.60
CA GLY A 420 -16.72 -25.93 -33.87
C GLY A 420 -16.60 -27.45 -34.01
N ARG A 421 -16.82 -28.20 -32.92
CA ARG A 421 -17.02 -29.65 -33.03
C ARG A 421 -18.14 -29.90 -34.03
N ILE A 422 -17.82 -30.56 -35.15
CA ILE A 422 -18.82 -31.23 -35.98
C ILE A 422 -19.56 -32.18 -35.04
N GLN A 423 -20.82 -31.87 -34.73
CA GLN A 423 -21.68 -32.72 -33.90
C GLN A 423 -21.98 -34.04 -34.59
#